data_AF-A0A6I3QPF3-F1
#
_entry.id   AF-A0A6I3QPF3-F1
#
_cell.length_a   1.000
_cell.length_b   1.000
_cell.length_c   1.000
_cell.angle_alpha   90.00
_cell.angle_beta   90.00
_cell.angle_gamma   90.00
#
_symmetry.space_group_name_H-M   'P 1'
#
loop_
_entity.id
_entity.type
_entity.pdbx_description
1 polymer ?
#
loop_
_entity_poly.entity_id
_entity_poly.type
_entity_poly.pdbx_seq_one_letter_code
_entity_poly.pdbx_strand_id
1 'polypeptide(L)'
;MDLLKGNVRQIYFRYLGAAFGSALISSIYGLVDSAMVGQYQGPEGTAALAIVAPVWNIIYSLGLLTGIGGSVLLSAARGAGRQKEGDEYFTAALAGTVFFAAVSWLAIAFFDAPLLRLFGARDALLPLAQQYLLPVKFVVPLFLFNQMLAAFLRNDGAPGLATAAVLAGGVFNVFGDYFFVFTCDMGVFGAGLATAIGSGITFTVMLSHFFSRRCTLRPVRFRNAGTKLRQILTTGFSTFFLDIAMGILTMLFNRQILQGLGTDALAVYGVIVNVSTMVQCCAYSVGQAAQPILSACFGAGKWGRIRAALKHALMAAAFFSAVWTLLVFLFPNGFIRIFMSPTGDILRIAPAILRIYGVSFLLLPLNIFSTYYFQSLMKPRASFSVSVLRGLVLSGALIYALPALLGPGAVWFAMPVTEAVTAVGVCVLTVRYTRPAPQTPE
;
A
#
# COMPACT_ATOMS: atom_id res chain seq x y z
N MET A 1 11.86 -19.97 9.81
CA MET A 1 12.63 -18.97 10.59
C MET A 1 11.87 -18.74 11.88
N ASP A 2 12.53 -18.81 13.03
CA ASP A 2 11.86 -18.59 14.32
C ASP A 2 11.83 -17.09 14.63
N LEU A 3 10.64 -16.48 14.57
CA LEU A 3 10.43 -15.05 14.85
C LEU A 3 10.77 -14.68 16.30
N LEU A 4 10.68 -15.64 17.23
CA LEU A 4 10.85 -15.44 18.66
C LEU A 4 12.27 -15.75 19.15
N LYS A 5 13.05 -16.56 18.42
CA LYS A 5 14.40 -16.98 18.82
C LYS A 5 15.52 -16.51 17.88
N GLY A 6 15.27 -16.36 16.58
CA GLY A 6 16.33 -16.04 15.61
C GLY A 6 16.90 -14.62 15.75
N ASN A 7 17.98 -14.29 15.04
CA ASN A 7 18.59 -12.97 15.06
C ASN A 7 17.66 -11.91 14.44
N VAL A 8 17.24 -10.92 15.23
CA VAL A 8 16.25 -9.90 14.81
C VAL A 8 16.72 -9.12 13.59
N ARG A 9 18.01 -8.75 13.52
CA ARG A 9 18.57 -8.00 12.39
C ARG A 9 18.46 -8.80 11.08
N GLN A 10 18.92 -10.05 11.11
CA GLN A 10 18.90 -10.92 9.91
C GLN A 10 17.47 -11.20 9.44
N ILE A 11 16.56 -11.48 10.38
CA ILE A 11 15.14 -11.70 10.04
C ILE A 11 14.56 -10.42 9.44
N TYR A 12 14.75 -9.27 10.09
CA TYR A 12 14.19 -8.00 9.64
C TYR A 12 14.65 -7.64 8.23
N PHE A 13 15.95 -7.66 7.93
CA PHE A 13 16.46 -7.28 6.61
C PHE A 13 16.07 -8.28 5.51
N ARG A 14 15.93 -9.57 5.83
CA ARG A 14 15.39 -10.55 4.88
C ARG A 14 13.92 -10.28 4.57
N TYR A 15 13.13 -9.96 5.59
CA TYR A 15 11.73 -9.58 5.42
C TYR A 15 11.59 -8.25 4.66
N LEU A 16 12.49 -7.29 4.91
CA LEU A 16 12.53 -6.01 4.21
C LEU A 16 12.84 -6.20 2.72
N GLY A 17 13.88 -6.97 2.39
CA GLY A 17 14.20 -7.29 1.00
C GLY A 17 13.05 -7.99 0.27
N ALA A 18 12.38 -8.92 0.94
CA ALA A 18 11.19 -9.58 0.42
C ALA A 18 10.03 -8.61 0.17
N ALA A 19 9.64 -7.82 1.18
CA ALA A 19 8.54 -6.86 1.08
C ALA A 19 8.82 -5.74 0.07
N PHE A 20 10.07 -5.29 -0.02
CA PHE A 20 10.51 -4.30 -0.99
C PHE A 20 10.52 -4.87 -2.41
N GLY A 21 11.03 -6.09 -2.60
CA GLY A 21 10.99 -6.78 -3.88
C GLY A 21 9.56 -6.95 -4.42
N SER A 22 8.61 -7.32 -3.55
CA SER A 22 7.19 -7.40 -3.90
C SER A 22 6.60 -6.04 -4.29
N ALA A 23 6.87 -4.98 -3.53
CA ALA A 23 6.33 -3.66 -3.85
C ALA A 23 6.94 -3.07 -5.14
N LEU A 24 8.23 -3.32 -5.37
CA LEU A 24 8.96 -2.85 -6.55
C LEU A 24 8.47 -3.53 -7.82
N ILE A 25 8.29 -4.86 -7.82
CA ILE A 25 7.73 -5.53 -9.01
C ILE A 25 6.29 -5.08 -9.28
N SER A 26 5.49 -4.84 -8.23
CA SER A 26 4.14 -4.29 -8.39
C SER A 26 4.12 -2.91 -9.04
N SER A 27 5.12 -2.09 -8.73
CA SER A 27 5.29 -0.78 -9.34
C SER A 27 5.76 -0.88 -10.79
N ILE A 28 6.69 -1.80 -11.08
CA ILE A 28 7.23 -2.02 -12.43
C ILE A 28 6.14 -2.48 -13.39
N TYR A 29 5.38 -3.51 -13.03
CA TYR A 29 4.40 -4.03 -13.97
C TYR A 29 3.24 -3.03 -14.19
N GLY A 30 2.86 -2.25 -13.18
CA GLY A 30 1.86 -1.18 -13.36
C GLY A 30 2.34 -0.08 -14.31
N LEU A 31 3.64 0.25 -14.28
CA LEU A 31 4.24 1.18 -15.24
C LEU A 31 4.29 0.58 -16.66
N VAL A 32 4.63 -0.71 -16.77
CA VAL A 32 4.66 -1.42 -18.05
C VAL A 32 3.26 -1.49 -18.67
N ASP A 33 2.24 -1.86 -17.89
CA ASP A 33 0.84 -1.91 -18.33
C ASP A 33 0.42 -0.57 -18.93
N SER A 34 0.70 0.53 -18.21
CA SER A 34 0.44 1.89 -18.67
C SER A 34 1.20 2.26 -19.94
N ALA A 35 2.46 1.86 -20.05
CA ALA A 35 3.32 2.14 -21.21
C ALA A 35 2.88 1.36 -22.45
N MET A 36 2.59 0.05 -22.33
CA MET A 36 2.19 -0.79 -23.45
C MET A 36 0.84 -0.37 -24.01
N VAL A 37 -0.13 -0.10 -23.13
CA VAL A 37 -1.45 0.42 -23.53
C VAL A 37 -1.33 1.81 -24.16
N GLY A 38 -0.51 2.70 -23.58
CA GLY A 38 -0.29 4.03 -24.14
C GLY A 38 0.38 4.02 -25.51
N GLN A 39 1.31 3.09 -25.76
CA GLN A 39 1.96 2.94 -27.06
C GLN A 39 1.02 2.37 -28.12
N TYR A 40 0.18 1.41 -27.76
CA TYR A 40 -0.74 0.78 -28.71
C TYR A 40 -1.95 1.66 -29.02
N GLN A 41 -2.60 2.21 -27.99
CA GLN A 41 -3.88 2.91 -28.12
C GLN A 41 -3.74 4.44 -28.08
N GLY A 42 -2.52 4.95 -27.88
CA GLY A 42 -2.28 6.38 -27.72
C GLY A 42 -2.77 6.92 -26.36
N PRO A 43 -2.90 8.26 -26.25
CA PRO A 43 -3.23 8.94 -24.99
C PRO A 43 -4.55 8.47 -24.34
N GLU A 44 -5.52 8.05 -25.15
CA GLU A 44 -6.82 7.56 -24.67
C GLU A 44 -6.66 6.25 -23.86
N GLY A 45 -5.74 5.38 -24.24
CA GLY A 45 -5.41 4.16 -23.49
C GLY A 45 -4.90 4.45 -22.09
N THR A 46 -3.90 5.33 -21.99
CA THR A 46 -3.35 5.75 -20.70
C THR A 46 -4.41 6.42 -19.83
N ALA A 47 -5.28 7.24 -20.43
CA ALA A 47 -6.40 7.87 -19.74
C ALA A 47 -7.42 6.85 -19.21
N ALA A 48 -7.74 5.81 -19.99
CA ALA A 48 -8.63 4.73 -19.55
C ALA A 48 -8.07 3.98 -18.35
N LEU A 49 -6.76 3.65 -18.35
CA LEU A 49 -6.11 3.00 -17.20
C LEU A 49 -6.11 3.89 -15.94
N ALA A 50 -5.90 5.19 -16.10
CA ALA A 50 -5.98 6.14 -14.99
C ALA A 50 -7.38 6.18 -14.34
N ILE A 51 -8.44 5.99 -15.12
CA ILE A 51 -9.82 5.89 -14.62
C ILE A 51 -10.07 4.56 -13.87
N VAL A 52 -9.39 3.48 -14.26
CA VAL A 52 -9.49 2.17 -13.58
C VAL A 52 -8.66 2.13 -12.28
N ALA A 53 -7.59 2.91 -12.18
CA ALA A 53 -6.69 2.92 -11.02
C ALA A 53 -7.36 3.09 -9.63
N PRO A 54 -8.38 3.95 -9.44
CA PRO A 54 -9.14 4.02 -8.19
C PRO A 54 -9.84 2.70 -7.82
N VAL A 55 -10.34 1.96 -8.81
CA VAL A 55 -10.96 0.64 -8.61
C VAL A 55 -9.92 -0.34 -8.05
N TRP A 56 -8.72 -0.34 -8.62
CA TRP A 56 -7.60 -1.14 -8.12
C TRP A 56 -7.22 -0.79 -6.70
N ASN A 57 -7.11 0.50 -6.38
CA ASN A 57 -6.79 0.96 -5.03
C ASN A 57 -7.81 0.45 -4.01
N ILE A 58 -9.11 0.51 -4.30
CA ILE A 58 -10.15 0.00 -3.39
C ILE A 58 -10.02 -1.51 -3.19
N ILE A 59 -9.87 -2.28 -4.29
CA ILE A 59 -9.70 -3.73 -4.23
C ILE A 59 -8.47 -4.12 -3.39
N TYR A 60 -7.33 -3.47 -3.66
CA TYR A 60 -6.07 -3.70 -2.96
C TYR A 60 -6.20 -3.38 -1.47
N SER A 61 -6.84 -2.25 -1.14
CA SER A 61 -7.07 -1.80 0.23
C SER A 61 -7.95 -2.78 1.01
N LEU A 62 -8.99 -3.35 0.38
CA LEU A 62 -9.85 -4.36 1.00
C LEU A 62 -9.11 -5.66 1.29
N GLY A 63 -8.21 -6.08 0.40
CA GLY A 63 -7.33 -7.23 0.66
C GLY A 63 -6.34 -6.97 1.81
N LEU A 64 -5.80 -5.75 1.91
CA LEU A 64 -4.96 -5.34 3.04
C LEU A 64 -5.72 -5.26 4.36
N LEU A 65 -6.99 -4.82 4.33
CA LEU A 65 -7.87 -4.72 5.50
C LEU A 65 -7.97 -6.06 6.23
N THR A 66 -8.32 -7.13 5.50
CA THR A 66 -8.44 -8.48 6.07
C THR A 66 -7.07 -9.14 6.27
N GLY A 67 -6.13 -8.91 5.35
CA GLY A 67 -4.77 -9.45 5.38
C GLY A 67 -3.96 -8.98 6.58
N ILE A 68 -3.71 -7.66 6.71
CA ILE A 68 -2.94 -7.10 7.83
C ILE A 68 -3.73 -7.26 9.13
N GLY A 69 -5.03 -6.96 9.13
CA GLY A 69 -5.87 -7.09 10.33
C GLY A 69 -5.85 -8.51 10.91
N GLY A 70 -6.00 -9.53 10.06
CA GLY A 70 -6.00 -10.93 10.47
C GLY A 70 -4.61 -11.46 10.81
N SER A 71 -3.60 -11.14 10.02
CA SER A 71 -2.25 -11.67 10.21
C SER A 71 -1.55 -11.09 11.45
N VAL A 72 -1.83 -9.84 11.82
CA VAL A 72 -1.38 -9.23 13.08
C VAL A 72 -1.95 -9.97 14.29
N LEU A 73 -3.27 -10.22 14.30
CA LEU A 73 -3.96 -10.92 15.37
C LEU A 73 -3.52 -12.38 15.48
N LEU A 74 -3.38 -13.07 14.33
CA LEU A 74 -2.83 -14.41 14.28
C LEU A 74 -1.43 -14.45 14.89
N SER A 75 -0.53 -13.59 14.44
CA SER A 75 0.87 -13.63 14.87
C SER A 75 1.03 -13.34 16.36
N ALA A 76 0.23 -12.43 16.93
CA ALA A 76 0.20 -12.22 18.37
C ALA A 76 -0.41 -13.39 19.16
N ALA A 77 -1.50 -13.99 18.68
CA ALA A 77 -2.09 -15.17 19.33
C ALA A 77 -1.09 -16.33 19.35
N ARG A 78 -0.42 -16.59 18.22
CA ARG A 78 0.63 -17.61 18.11
C ARG A 78 1.84 -17.30 18.97
N GLY A 79 2.26 -16.02 19.04
CA GLY A 79 3.32 -15.56 19.93
C GLY A 79 3.02 -15.85 21.40
N ALA A 80 1.75 -15.75 21.80
CA ALA A 80 1.26 -16.08 23.14
C ALA A 80 1.04 -17.59 23.37
N GLY A 81 1.44 -18.47 22.45
CA GLY A 81 1.21 -19.92 22.53
C GLY A 81 -0.21 -20.38 22.19
N ARG A 82 -1.12 -19.47 21.79
CA ARG A 82 -2.53 -19.75 21.51
C ARG A 82 -2.75 -20.09 20.04
N GLN A 83 -2.25 -21.26 19.61
CA GLN A 83 -2.26 -21.64 18.19
C GLN A 83 -3.67 -21.73 17.58
N LYS A 84 -4.59 -22.39 18.28
CA LYS A 84 -5.98 -22.54 17.84
C LYS A 84 -6.65 -21.18 17.60
N GLU A 85 -6.43 -20.22 18.49
CA GLU A 85 -6.99 -18.87 18.35
C GLU A 85 -6.40 -18.14 17.13
N GLY A 86 -5.12 -18.35 16.83
CA GLY A 86 -4.47 -17.86 15.62
C GLY A 86 -5.12 -18.42 14.34
N ASP A 87 -5.38 -19.73 14.30
CA ASP A 87 -6.03 -20.39 13.17
C ASP A 87 -7.49 -19.91 12.98
N GLU A 88 -8.19 -19.61 14.08
CA GLU A 88 -9.51 -18.98 14.03
C GLU A 88 -9.45 -17.57 13.41
N TYR A 89 -8.40 -16.77 13.69
CA TYR A 89 -8.20 -15.47 13.04
C TYR A 89 -7.90 -15.60 11.55
N PHE A 90 -7.11 -16.60 11.13
CA PHE A 90 -6.91 -16.90 9.72
C PHE A 90 -8.24 -17.23 9.02
N THR A 91 -9.05 -18.09 9.63
CA THR A 91 -10.34 -18.49 9.05
C THR A 91 -11.33 -17.31 9.00
N ALA A 92 -11.38 -16.47 10.04
CA ALA A 92 -12.21 -15.27 10.04
C ALA A 92 -11.75 -14.24 8.99
N ALA A 93 -10.44 -14.09 8.77
CA ALA A 93 -9.90 -13.23 7.73
C ALA A 93 -10.21 -13.77 6.33
N LEU A 94 -10.15 -15.10 6.15
CA LEU A 94 -10.56 -15.76 4.91
C LEU A 94 -12.03 -15.50 4.62
N ALA A 95 -12.92 -15.68 5.61
CA ALA A 95 -14.35 -15.39 5.48
C ALA A 95 -14.63 -13.92 5.16
N GLY A 96 -13.93 -12.99 5.81
CA GLY A 96 -14.01 -11.56 5.49
C GLY A 96 -13.53 -11.24 4.08
N THR A 97 -12.47 -11.89 3.62
CA THR A 97 -11.93 -11.72 2.26
C THR A 97 -12.90 -12.26 1.23
N VAL A 98 -13.50 -13.44 1.45
CA VAL A 98 -14.58 -13.98 0.61
C VAL A 98 -15.75 -13.01 0.51
N PHE A 99 -16.18 -12.43 1.63
CA PHE A 99 -17.27 -11.45 1.66
C PHE A 99 -16.92 -10.20 0.82
N PHE A 100 -15.79 -9.55 1.07
CA PHE A 100 -15.39 -8.36 0.30
C PHE A 100 -15.10 -8.68 -1.17
N ALA A 101 -14.56 -9.86 -1.47
CA ALA A 101 -14.31 -10.31 -2.82
C ALA A 101 -15.62 -10.51 -3.57
N ALA A 102 -16.62 -11.15 -2.96
CA ALA A 102 -17.95 -11.32 -3.52
C ALA A 102 -18.63 -9.96 -3.76
N VAL A 103 -18.59 -9.05 -2.78
CA VAL A 103 -19.16 -7.70 -2.92
C VAL A 103 -18.48 -6.91 -4.04
N SER A 104 -17.14 -6.91 -4.06
CA SER A 104 -16.36 -6.18 -5.09
C SER A 104 -16.59 -6.77 -6.48
N TRP A 105 -16.66 -8.10 -6.58
CA TRP A 105 -16.94 -8.80 -7.82
C TRP A 105 -18.35 -8.48 -8.32
N LEU A 106 -19.39 -8.54 -7.46
CA LEU A 106 -20.77 -8.17 -7.83
C LEU A 106 -20.84 -6.71 -8.28
N ALA A 107 -20.16 -5.80 -7.59
CA ALA A 107 -20.11 -4.39 -7.97
C ALA A 107 -19.51 -4.19 -9.38
N ILE A 108 -18.41 -4.87 -9.70
CA ILE A 108 -17.74 -4.74 -11.00
C ILE A 108 -18.45 -5.54 -12.09
N ALA A 109 -19.05 -6.69 -11.78
CA ALA A 109 -19.74 -7.52 -12.75
C ALA A 109 -21.01 -6.83 -13.27
N PHE A 110 -21.79 -6.20 -12.38
CA PHE A 110 -23.10 -5.63 -12.70
C PHE A 110 -23.11 -4.10 -12.82
N PHE A 111 -22.15 -3.39 -12.21
CA PHE A 111 -22.12 -1.93 -12.16
C PHE A 111 -20.79 -1.32 -12.65
N ASP A 112 -20.06 -2.00 -13.54
CA ASP A 112 -18.82 -1.44 -14.12
C ASP A 112 -19.06 -0.08 -14.78
N ALA A 113 -20.08 0.07 -15.62
CA ALA A 113 -20.30 1.33 -16.34
C ALA A 113 -20.63 2.51 -15.41
N PRO A 114 -21.58 2.39 -14.45
CA PRO A 114 -21.80 3.43 -13.45
C PRO A 114 -20.56 3.73 -12.59
N LEU A 115 -19.80 2.71 -12.22
CA LEU A 115 -18.62 2.85 -11.36
C LEU A 115 -17.47 3.53 -12.11
N LEU A 116 -17.23 3.17 -13.37
CA LEU A 116 -16.26 3.83 -14.24
C LEU A 116 -16.67 5.28 -14.52
N ARG A 117 -17.96 5.55 -14.77
CA ARG A 117 -18.47 6.93 -14.93
C ARG A 117 -18.29 7.76 -13.67
N LEU A 118 -18.48 7.17 -12.49
CA LEU A 118 -18.21 7.82 -11.19
C LEU A 118 -16.74 8.25 -11.09
N PHE A 119 -15.81 7.43 -11.59
CA PHE A 119 -14.38 7.75 -11.65
C PHE A 119 -13.95 8.58 -12.87
N GLY A 120 -14.90 9.02 -13.70
CA GLY A 120 -14.66 9.99 -14.77
C GLY A 120 -14.55 9.41 -16.18
N ALA A 121 -14.88 8.15 -16.42
CA ALA A 121 -14.98 7.61 -17.78
C ALA A 121 -16.16 8.25 -18.52
N ARG A 122 -15.88 9.25 -19.36
CA ARG A 122 -16.84 9.92 -20.24
C ARG A 122 -16.63 9.49 -21.70
N ASP A 123 -17.73 9.41 -22.44
CA ASP A 123 -17.83 9.15 -23.88
C ASP A 123 -16.84 8.09 -24.41
N ALA A 124 -15.75 8.52 -25.04
CA ALA A 124 -14.78 7.65 -25.71
C ALA A 124 -13.96 6.75 -24.75
N LEU A 125 -13.78 7.15 -23.48
CA LEU A 125 -12.93 6.41 -22.54
C LEU A 125 -13.64 5.24 -21.85
N LEU A 126 -14.98 5.27 -21.80
CA LEU A 126 -15.76 4.25 -21.12
C LEU A 126 -15.63 2.86 -21.79
N PRO A 127 -15.80 2.71 -23.12
CA PRO A 127 -15.61 1.42 -23.78
C PRO A 127 -14.21 0.86 -23.57
N LEU A 128 -13.19 1.72 -23.58
CA LEU A 128 -11.80 1.31 -23.43
C LEU A 128 -11.47 0.82 -22.02
N ALA A 129 -11.97 1.53 -21.00
CA ALA A 129 -11.88 1.10 -19.61
C ALA A 129 -12.66 -0.20 -19.35
N GLN A 130 -13.81 -0.39 -20.02
CA GLN A 130 -14.56 -1.65 -19.95
C GLN A 130 -13.83 -2.81 -20.64
N GLN A 131 -13.16 -2.57 -21.77
CA GLN A 131 -12.33 -3.57 -22.44
C GLN A 131 -11.17 -4.02 -21.55
N TYR A 132 -10.50 -3.08 -20.87
CA TYR A 132 -9.46 -3.41 -19.88
C TYR A 132 -10.03 -4.26 -18.73
N LEU A 133 -11.17 -3.83 -18.17
CA LEU A 133 -11.75 -4.49 -17.02
C LEU A 133 -12.33 -5.86 -17.35
N LEU A 134 -12.77 -6.12 -18.58
CA LEU A 134 -13.45 -7.36 -18.97
C LEU A 134 -12.73 -8.65 -18.52
N PRO A 135 -11.44 -8.88 -18.84
CA PRO A 135 -10.72 -10.06 -18.34
C PRO A 135 -10.49 -10.01 -16.83
N VAL A 136 -10.24 -8.81 -16.29
CA VAL A 136 -10.05 -8.58 -14.85
C VAL A 136 -11.30 -8.94 -14.04
N LYS A 137 -12.51 -8.73 -14.57
CA LYS A 137 -13.78 -9.01 -13.87
C LYS A 137 -13.84 -10.45 -13.34
N PHE A 138 -13.30 -11.41 -14.08
CA PHE A 138 -13.34 -12.83 -13.70
C PHE A 138 -12.37 -13.19 -12.58
N VAL A 139 -11.37 -12.35 -12.31
CA VAL A 139 -10.31 -12.61 -11.34
C VAL A 139 -10.23 -11.55 -10.23
N VAL A 140 -11.16 -10.60 -10.16
CA VAL A 140 -11.28 -9.61 -9.06
C VAL A 140 -11.07 -10.25 -7.67
N PRO A 141 -11.72 -11.39 -7.34
CA PRO A 141 -11.49 -12.05 -6.05
C PRO A 141 -10.02 -12.37 -5.76
N LEU A 142 -9.26 -12.78 -6.78
CA LEU A 142 -7.87 -13.20 -6.63
C LEU A 142 -6.98 -12.05 -6.17
N PHE A 143 -7.27 -10.80 -6.55
CA PHE A 143 -6.49 -9.64 -6.08
C PHE A 143 -6.62 -9.43 -4.58
N LEU A 144 -7.83 -9.57 -4.03
CA LEU A 144 -8.03 -9.49 -2.57
C LEU A 144 -7.34 -10.66 -1.86
N PHE A 145 -7.46 -11.87 -2.41
CA PHE A 145 -6.80 -13.04 -1.84
C PHE A 145 -5.27 -12.96 -1.91
N ASN A 146 -4.70 -12.43 -2.98
CA ASN A 146 -3.25 -12.24 -3.11
C ASN A 146 -2.72 -11.36 -1.98
N GLN A 147 -3.40 -10.25 -1.69
CA GLN A 147 -3.04 -9.36 -0.59
C GLN A 147 -3.19 -10.01 0.79
N MET A 148 -4.31 -10.71 1.00
CA MET A 148 -4.57 -11.44 2.23
C MET A 148 -3.51 -12.53 2.45
N LEU A 149 -3.31 -13.42 1.49
CA LEU A 149 -2.36 -14.53 1.55
C LEU A 149 -0.93 -14.04 1.71
N ALA A 150 -0.50 -12.99 0.99
CA ALA A 150 0.82 -12.42 1.16
C ALA A 150 1.09 -11.99 2.61
N ALA A 151 0.10 -11.37 3.27
CA ALA A 151 0.21 -10.98 4.68
C ALA A 151 0.31 -12.21 5.61
N PHE A 152 -0.50 -13.24 5.39
CA PHE A 152 -0.46 -14.47 6.18
C PHE A 152 0.81 -15.30 5.95
N LEU A 153 1.30 -15.44 4.72
CA LEU A 153 2.55 -16.14 4.40
C LEU A 153 3.75 -15.49 5.09
N ARG A 154 3.80 -14.14 5.13
CA ARG A 154 4.83 -13.43 5.89
C ARG A 154 4.79 -13.78 7.39
N ASN A 155 3.59 -13.85 7.96
CA ASN A 155 3.37 -14.20 9.36
C ASN A 155 3.54 -15.70 9.65
N ASP A 156 3.45 -16.55 8.64
CA ASP A 156 3.71 -17.99 8.70
C ASP A 156 5.18 -18.35 8.38
N GLY A 157 6.08 -17.35 8.35
CA GLY A 157 7.52 -17.58 8.19
C GLY A 157 7.98 -17.82 6.75
N ALA A 158 7.14 -17.52 5.76
CA ALA A 158 7.41 -17.70 4.33
C ALA A 158 7.39 -16.38 3.51
N PRO A 159 8.08 -15.30 3.95
CA PRO A 159 8.08 -14.03 3.22
C PRO A 159 8.68 -14.16 1.81
N GLY A 160 9.69 -15.02 1.64
CA GLY A 160 10.30 -15.27 0.33
C GLY A 160 9.36 -15.94 -0.66
N LEU A 161 8.42 -16.77 -0.19
CA LEU A 161 7.40 -17.38 -1.06
C LEU A 161 6.38 -16.34 -1.50
N ALA A 162 5.94 -15.47 -0.58
CA ALA A 162 5.06 -14.36 -0.94
C ALA A 162 5.70 -13.46 -2.00
N THR A 163 6.99 -13.15 -1.88
CA THR A 163 7.72 -12.36 -2.89
C THR A 163 7.92 -13.11 -4.19
N ALA A 164 8.32 -14.38 -4.16
CA ALA A 164 8.46 -15.20 -5.36
C ALA A 164 7.15 -15.31 -6.15
N ALA A 165 6.02 -15.41 -5.45
CA ALA A 165 4.70 -15.43 -6.08
C ALA A 165 4.38 -14.13 -6.83
N VAL A 166 4.56 -12.98 -6.17
CA VAL A 166 4.33 -11.67 -6.79
C VAL A 166 5.31 -11.42 -7.94
N LEU A 167 6.57 -11.86 -7.80
CA LEU A 167 7.57 -11.78 -8.88
C LEU A 167 7.17 -12.64 -10.08
N ALA A 168 6.74 -13.89 -9.86
CA ALA A 168 6.33 -14.78 -10.95
C ALA A 168 5.14 -14.19 -11.73
N GLY A 169 4.12 -13.69 -11.01
CA GLY A 169 2.97 -13.04 -11.63
C GLY A 169 3.32 -11.73 -12.34
N GLY A 170 4.17 -10.89 -11.72
CA GLY A 170 4.60 -9.63 -12.30
C GLY A 170 5.48 -9.79 -13.54
N VAL A 171 6.42 -10.74 -13.53
CA VAL A 171 7.24 -11.06 -14.71
C VAL A 171 6.38 -11.61 -15.85
N PHE A 172 5.42 -12.49 -15.54
CA PHE A 172 4.47 -12.94 -16.55
C PHE A 172 3.64 -11.77 -17.08
N ASN A 173 3.16 -10.87 -16.22
CA ASN A 173 2.37 -9.72 -16.64
C ASN A 173 3.16 -8.80 -17.57
N VAL A 174 4.41 -8.46 -17.26
CA VAL A 174 5.27 -7.65 -18.14
C VAL A 174 5.46 -8.29 -19.52
N PHE A 175 5.72 -9.60 -19.55
CA PHE A 175 5.85 -10.35 -20.81
C PHE A 175 4.49 -10.43 -21.55
N GLY A 176 3.42 -10.69 -20.82
CA GLY A 176 2.06 -10.81 -21.31
C GLY A 176 1.52 -9.50 -21.86
N ASP A 177 1.86 -8.36 -21.27
CA ASP A 177 1.49 -7.04 -21.79
C ASP A 177 2.08 -6.86 -23.17
N TYR A 178 3.39 -7.08 -23.34
CA TYR A 178 4.02 -6.99 -24.66
C TYR A 178 3.40 -7.98 -25.65
N PHE A 179 3.26 -9.25 -25.25
CA PHE A 179 2.80 -10.31 -26.15
C PHE A 179 1.31 -10.16 -26.55
N PHE A 180 0.41 -9.96 -25.59
CA PHE A 180 -1.02 -9.85 -25.89
C PHE A 180 -1.38 -8.51 -26.52
N VAL A 181 -0.76 -7.40 -26.10
CA VAL A 181 -1.05 -6.07 -26.65
C VAL A 181 -0.59 -5.98 -28.10
N PHE A 182 0.66 -6.32 -28.41
CA PHE A 182 1.24 -6.13 -29.74
C PHE A 182 1.20 -7.38 -30.63
N THR A 183 1.64 -8.54 -30.13
CA THR A 183 1.75 -9.74 -30.99
C THR A 183 0.39 -10.34 -31.32
N CYS A 184 -0.55 -10.30 -30.37
CA CYS A 184 -1.91 -10.80 -30.56
C CYS A 184 -2.91 -9.72 -30.99
N ASP A 185 -2.48 -8.46 -31.14
CA ASP A 185 -3.31 -7.32 -31.54
C ASP A 185 -4.55 -7.11 -30.64
N MET A 186 -4.43 -7.42 -29.34
CA MET A 186 -5.54 -7.38 -28.39
C MET A 186 -5.68 -6.02 -27.69
N GLY A 187 -4.75 -5.09 -27.93
CA GLY A 187 -4.75 -3.75 -27.36
C GLY A 187 -4.97 -3.74 -25.84
N VAL A 188 -5.88 -2.86 -25.38
CA VAL A 188 -6.19 -2.67 -23.96
C VAL A 188 -6.78 -3.92 -23.29
N PHE A 189 -7.51 -4.75 -24.03
CA PHE A 189 -7.99 -6.03 -23.52
C PHE A 189 -6.83 -6.99 -23.23
N GLY A 190 -5.79 -6.99 -24.06
CA GLY A 190 -4.58 -7.80 -23.88
C GLY A 190 -3.84 -7.48 -22.58
N ALA A 191 -3.69 -6.19 -22.27
CA ALA A 191 -3.12 -5.69 -21.01
C ALA A 191 -3.92 -6.14 -19.78
N GLY A 192 -5.26 -6.01 -19.84
CA GLY A 192 -6.13 -6.53 -18.80
C GLY A 192 -6.02 -8.06 -18.62
N LEU A 193 -5.84 -8.80 -19.71
CA LEU A 193 -5.69 -10.26 -19.70
C LEU A 193 -4.35 -10.70 -19.10
N ALA A 194 -3.26 -10.03 -19.46
CA ALA A 194 -1.95 -10.25 -18.86
C ALA A 194 -1.98 -10.04 -17.34
N THR A 195 -2.64 -8.96 -16.91
CA THR A 195 -2.82 -8.62 -15.49
C THR A 195 -3.64 -9.70 -14.77
N ALA A 196 -4.70 -10.20 -15.42
CA ALA A 196 -5.55 -11.24 -14.87
C ALA A 196 -4.81 -12.57 -14.67
N ILE A 197 -4.06 -13.00 -15.69
CA ILE A 197 -3.27 -14.24 -15.63
C ILE A 197 -2.13 -14.10 -14.62
N GLY A 198 -1.43 -12.96 -14.59
CA GLY A 198 -0.38 -12.67 -13.60
C GLY A 198 -0.88 -12.75 -12.16
N SER A 199 -2.10 -12.25 -11.90
CA SER A 199 -2.77 -12.40 -10.61
C SER A 199 -3.10 -13.85 -10.28
N GLY A 200 -3.54 -14.64 -11.26
CA GLY A 200 -3.78 -16.08 -11.14
C GLY A 200 -2.51 -16.88 -10.84
N ILE A 201 -1.39 -16.56 -11.49
CA ILE A 201 -0.08 -17.15 -11.22
C ILE A 201 0.37 -16.82 -9.80
N THR A 202 0.27 -15.55 -9.40
CA THR A 202 0.59 -15.11 -8.03
C THR A 202 -0.19 -15.92 -7.01
N PHE A 203 -1.51 -16.04 -7.19
CA PHE A 203 -2.39 -16.79 -6.30
C PHE A 203 -2.02 -18.26 -6.23
N THR A 204 -1.78 -18.90 -7.38
CA THR A 204 -1.42 -20.32 -7.48
C THR A 204 -0.08 -20.61 -6.78
N VAL A 205 0.92 -19.75 -6.96
CA VAL A 205 2.21 -19.90 -6.27
C VAL A 205 2.04 -19.70 -4.77
N MET A 206 1.21 -18.76 -4.30
CA MET A 206 0.92 -18.62 -2.87
C MET A 206 0.17 -19.84 -2.31
N LEU A 207 -0.74 -20.44 -3.08
CA LEU A 207 -1.44 -21.66 -2.69
C LEU A 207 -0.50 -22.85 -2.47
N SER A 208 0.64 -22.90 -3.17
CA SER A 208 1.66 -23.93 -2.95
C SER A 208 2.13 -24.01 -1.48
N HIS A 209 2.01 -22.90 -0.74
CA HIS A 209 2.32 -22.86 0.69
C HIS A 209 1.49 -23.88 1.47
N PHE A 210 0.19 -24.02 1.20
CA PHE A 210 -0.69 -24.93 1.93
C PHE A 210 -0.32 -26.41 1.78
N PHE A 211 0.41 -26.76 0.73
CA PHE A 211 0.94 -28.11 0.50
C PHE A 211 2.34 -28.31 1.10
N SER A 212 2.97 -27.24 1.61
CA SER A 212 4.27 -27.29 2.24
C SER A 212 4.19 -27.82 3.67
N ARG A 213 5.17 -28.64 4.08
CA ARG A 213 5.38 -29.05 5.48
C ARG A 213 5.64 -27.88 6.43
N ARG A 214 5.95 -26.69 5.90
CA ARG A 214 6.17 -25.47 6.67
C ARG A 214 4.89 -24.68 6.94
N CYS A 215 3.77 -25.03 6.29
CA CYS A 215 2.50 -24.38 6.51
C CYS A 215 1.96 -24.72 7.89
N THR A 216 1.69 -23.69 8.68
CA THR A 216 0.97 -23.87 9.93
C THR A 216 -0.42 -23.24 9.89
N LEU A 217 -0.79 -22.56 8.80
CA LEU A 217 -2.14 -22.00 8.60
C LEU A 217 -3.15 -23.12 8.36
N ARG A 218 -4.16 -23.20 9.22
CA ARG A 218 -5.24 -24.20 9.12
C ARG A 218 -6.60 -23.53 9.15
N PRO A 219 -7.46 -23.73 8.15
CA PRO A 219 -8.87 -23.39 8.26
C PRO A 219 -9.49 -24.22 9.39
N VAL A 220 -10.08 -23.56 10.37
CA VAL A 220 -10.73 -24.21 11.52
C VAL A 220 -12.10 -23.59 11.76
N ARG A 221 -13.01 -24.36 12.36
CA ARG A 221 -14.29 -23.80 12.80
C ARG A 221 -14.03 -22.76 13.89
N PHE A 222 -14.39 -21.51 13.63
CA PHE A 222 -14.17 -20.42 14.57
C PHE A 222 -15.42 -20.15 15.41
N ARG A 223 -15.21 -19.97 16.72
CA ARG A 223 -16.25 -19.46 17.64
C ARG A 223 -16.26 -17.94 17.58
N ASN A 224 -17.43 -17.33 17.84
CA ASN A 224 -17.59 -15.87 17.91
C ASN A 224 -17.16 -15.11 16.64
N ALA A 225 -17.67 -15.57 15.50
CA ALA A 225 -17.46 -15.01 14.16
C ALA A 225 -17.46 -13.48 14.11
N GLY A 226 -18.54 -12.86 14.59
CA GLY A 226 -18.71 -11.42 14.56
C GLY A 226 -17.62 -10.68 15.34
N THR A 227 -17.21 -11.19 16.50
CA THR A 227 -16.17 -10.56 17.34
C THR A 227 -14.81 -10.60 16.66
N LYS A 228 -14.41 -11.76 16.13
CA LYS A 228 -13.11 -11.88 15.44
C LYS A 228 -13.07 -11.05 14.17
N LEU A 229 -14.13 -11.07 13.37
CA LEU A 229 -14.22 -10.25 12.17
C LEU A 229 -14.16 -8.76 12.53
N ARG A 230 -14.88 -8.32 13.57
CA ARG A 230 -14.81 -6.94 14.06
C ARG A 230 -13.38 -6.55 14.48
N GLN A 231 -12.67 -7.42 15.18
CA GLN A 231 -11.27 -7.17 15.57
C GLN A 231 -10.35 -7.05 14.36
N ILE A 232 -10.51 -7.93 13.37
CA ILE A 232 -9.77 -7.89 12.10
C ILE A 232 -10.01 -6.57 11.39
N LEU A 233 -11.28 -6.21 11.18
CA LEU A 233 -11.65 -4.97 10.53
C LEU A 233 -11.11 -3.76 11.29
N THR A 234 -11.29 -3.71 12.61
CA THR A 234 -10.79 -2.60 13.45
C THR A 234 -9.27 -2.45 13.38
N THR A 235 -8.54 -3.57 13.31
CA THR A 235 -7.07 -3.57 13.24
C THR A 235 -6.58 -3.15 11.86
N GLY A 236 -7.14 -3.72 10.79
CA GLY A 236 -6.74 -3.41 9.42
C GLY A 236 -7.27 -2.09 8.89
N PHE A 237 -8.28 -1.48 9.51
CA PHE A 237 -8.94 -0.27 9.01
C PHE A 237 -7.98 0.90 8.85
N SER A 238 -6.96 1.01 9.72
CA SER A 238 -5.96 2.07 9.60
C SER A 238 -5.14 1.97 8.31
N THR A 239 -4.82 0.76 7.85
CA THR A 239 -4.07 0.57 6.59
C THR A 239 -4.98 0.80 5.39
N PHE A 240 -6.20 0.24 5.42
CA PHE A 240 -7.22 0.50 4.41
C PHE A 240 -7.48 2.01 4.23
N PHE A 241 -7.57 2.74 5.34
CA PHE A 241 -7.79 4.18 5.31
C PHE A 241 -6.58 4.94 4.77
N LEU A 242 -5.34 4.49 5.02
CA LEU A 242 -4.15 5.14 4.46
C LEU A 242 -4.17 5.16 2.93
N ASP A 243 -4.55 4.04 2.31
CA ASP A 243 -4.60 3.93 0.85
C ASP A 243 -5.75 4.77 0.26
N ILE A 244 -6.94 4.75 0.88
CA ILE A 244 -8.06 5.59 0.44
C ILE A 244 -7.76 7.08 0.63
N ALA A 245 -7.14 7.43 1.75
CA ALA A 245 -6.75 8.80 2.05
C ALA A 245 -5.85 9.39 0.97
N MET A 246 -4.96 8.60 0.37
CA MET A 246 -4.12 9.08 -0.74
C MET A 246 -4.93 9.54 -1.95
N GLY A 247 -5.97 8.80 -2.32
CA GLY A 247 -6.89 9.22 -3.39
C GLY A 247 -7.60 10.52 -3.04
N ILE A 248 -8.10 10.65 -1.81
CA ILE A 248 -8.76 11.88 -1.33
C ILE A 248 -7.79 13.06 -1.36
N LEU A 249 -6.59 12.93 -0.80
CA LEU A 249 -5.59 14.00 -0.79
C LEU A 249 -5.19 14.43 -2.18
N THR A 250 -5.02 13.48 -3.11
CA THR A 250 -4.74 13.77 -4.51
C THR A 250 -5.84 14.63 -5.14
N MET A 251 -7.10 14.29 -4.90
CA MET A 251 -8.24 15.08 -5.37
C MET A 251 -8.25 16.49 -4.78
N LEU A 252 -8.00 16.63 -3.46
CA LEU A 252 -7.98 17.93 -2.78
C LEU A 252 -6.87 18.84 -3.32
N PHE A 253 -5.66 18.29 -3.48
CA PHE A 253 -4.54 19.01 -4.09
C PHE A 253 -4.84 19.41 -5.53
N ASN A 254 -5.32 18.48 -6.37
CA ASN A 254 -5.64 18.78 -7.77
C ASN A 254 -6.59 19.97 -7.89
N ARG A 255 -7.63 20.01 -7.05
CA ARG A 255 -8.60 21.12 -7.04
C ARG A 255 -7.96 22.44 -6.62
N GLN A 256 -7.19 22.45 -5.53
CA GLN A 256 -6.54 23.68 -5.04
C GLN A 256 -5.49 24.21 -6.01
N ILE A 257 -4.66 23.33 -6.56
CA ILE A 257 -3.62 23.70 -7.52
C ILE A 257 -4.24 24.24 -8.80
N LEU A 258 -5.27 23.58 -9.34
CA LEU A 258 -5.92 24.04 -10.57
C LEU A 258 -6.59 25.41 -10.39
N GLN A 259 -7.21 25.66 -9.23
CA GLN A 259 -7.86 26.94 -8.94
C GLN A 259 -6.86 28.08 -8.69
N GLY A 260 -5.73 27.81 -8.04
CA GLY A 260 -4.81 28.86 -7.56
C GLY A 260 -3.48 29.01 -8.31
N LEU A 261 -3.04 27.98 -9.04
CA LEU A 261 -1.69 27.88 -9.61
C LEU A 261 -1.65 27.44 -11.08
N GLY A 262 -2.77 26.97 -11.64
CA GLY A 262 -2.91 26.61 -13.05
C GLY A 262 -2.39 25.21 -13.43
N THR A 263 -2.42 24.92 -14.72
CA THR A 263 -2.18 23.58 -15.30
C THR A 263 -0.72 23.13 -15.21
N ASP A 264 0.24 24.05 -15.32
CA ASP A 264 1.67 23.71 -15.26
C ASP A 264 2.07 23.21 -13.87
N ALA A 265 1.56 23.88 -12.81
CA ALA A 265 1.73 23.44 -11.44
C ALA A 265 1.05 22.10 -11.17
N LEU A 266 -0.10 21.85 -11.79
CA LEU A 266 -0.80 20.57 -11.72
C LEU A 266 0.01 19.44 -12.37
N ALA A 267 0.65 19.70 -13.51
CA ALA A 267 1.54 18.74 -14.18
C ALA A 267 2.74 18.37 -13.30
N VAL A 268 3.37 19.37 -12.65
CA VAL A 268 4.44 19.13 -11.66
C VAL A 268 3.94 18.30 -10.48
N TYR A 269 2.72 18.55 -9.99
CA TYR A 269 2.13 17.75 -8.92
C TYR A 269 1.89 16.30 -9.35
N GLY A 270 1.50 16.05 -10.59
CA GLY A 270 1.40 14.68 -11.14
C GLY A 270 2.72 13.91 -11.01
N VAL A 271 3.85 14.55 -11.28
CA VAL A 271 5.19 13.96 -11.05
C VAL A 271 5.43 13.70 -9.56
N ILE A 272 5.07 14.64 -8.70
CA ILE A 272 5.19 14.49 -7.24
C ILE A 272 4.38 13.31 -6.72
N VAL A 273 3.16 13.09 -7.21
CA VAL A 273 2.32 11.95 -6.82
C VAL A 273 3.01 10.63 -7.15
N ASN A 274 3.58 10.50 -8.35
CA ASN A 274 4.33 9.31 -8.75
C ASN A 274 5.56 9.05 -7.85
N VAL A 275 6.35 10.10 -7.57
CA VAL A 275 7.49 10.00 -6.65
C VAL A 275 7.02 9.64 -5.25
N SER A 276 5.97 10.28 -4.73
CA SER A 276 5.39 10.02 -3.42
C SER A 276 4.92 8.57 -3.29
N THR A 277 4.29 8.00 -4.32
CA THR A 277 3.91 6.59 -4.35
C THR A 277 5.12 5.68 -4.18
N MET A 278 6.26 5.97 -4.83
CA MET A 278 7.49 5.19 -4.65
C MET A 278 8.07 5.29 -3.23
N VAL A 279 8.04 6.48 -2.62
CA VAL A 279 8.44 6.69 -1.22
C VAL A 279 7.52 5.88 -0.29
N GLN A 280 6.21 5.88 -0.54
CA GLN A 280 5.23 5.12 0.22
C GLN A 280 5.41 3.62 0.08
N CYS A 281 5.72 3.11 -1.12
CA CYS A 281 6.08 1.71 -1.32
C CYS A 281 7.22 1.29 -0.39
N CYS A 282 8.28 2.10 -0.29
CA CYS A 282 9.39 1.84 0.64
C CYS A 282 8.91 1.80 2.11
N ALA A 283 8.04 2.74 2.49
CA ALA A 283 7.49 2.82 3.84
C ALA A 283 6.60 1.62 4.19
N TYR A 284 5.76 1.18 3.25
CA TYR A 284 4.95 -0.04 3.38
C TYR A 284 5.82 -1.28 3.51
N SER A 285 6.93 -1.37 2.77
CA SER A 285 7.88 -2.47 2.92
C SER A 285 8.53 -2.51 4.31
N VAL A 286 8.88 -1.35 4.88
CA VAL A 286 9.39 -1.24 6.26
C VAL A 286 8.34 -1.74 7.26
N GLY A 287 7.08 -1.32 7.12
CA GLY A 287 5.96 -1.75 7.97
C GLY A 287 5.67 -3.24 7.88
N GLN A 288 5.51 -3.77 6.65
CA GLN A 288 5.22 -5.17 6.39
C GLN A 288 6.37 -6.11 6.81
N ALA A 289 7.61 -5.64 6.78
CA ALA A 289 8.76 -6.39 7.27
C ALA A 289 8.82 -6.47 8.80
N ALA A 290 8.50 -5.36 9.48
CA ALA A 290 8.51 -5.28 10.92
C ALA A 290 7.32 -6.03 11.56
N GLN A 291 6.14 -5.95 10.93
CA GLN A 291 4.88 -6.38 11.51
C GLN A 291 4.91 -7.81 12.07
N PRO A 292 5.34 -8.86 11.33
CA PRO A 292 5.33 -10.23 11.84
C PRO A 292 6.20 -10.44 13.08
N ILE A 293 7.35 -9.76 13.12
CA ILE A 293 8.30 -9.83 14.23
C ILE A 293 7.70 -9.14 15.46
N LEU A 294 7.15 -7.95 15.26
CA LEU A 294 6.57 -7.13 16.33
C LEU A 294 5.35 -7.80 16.95
N SER A 295 4.39 -8.27 16.15
CA SER A 295 3.17 -8.90 16.67
C SER A 295 3.46 -10.21 17.39
N ALA A 296 4.35 -11.06 16.85
CA ALA A 296 4.74 -12.30 17.50
C ALA A 296 5.46 -12.02 18.84
N CYS A 297 6.41 -11.08 18.85
CA CYS A 297 7.12 -10.72 20.09
C CYS A 297 6.20 -10.06 21.11
N PHE A 298 5.22 -9.25 20.67
CA PHE A 298 4.21 -8.66 21.54
C PHE A 298 3.35 -9.74 22.20
N GLY A 299 2.85 -10.71 21.42
CA GLY A 299 2.13 -11.86 21.96
C GLY A 299 2.94 -12.67 22.97
N ALA A 300 4.25 -12.81 22.73
CA ALA A 300 5.18 -13.53 23.60
C ALA A 300 5.75 -12.69 24.78
N GLY A 301 5.35 -11.42 24.94
CA GLY A 301 5.90 -10.53 25.97
C GLY A 301 7.38 -10.16 25.80
N LYS A 302 7.98 -10.39 24.63
CA LYS A 302 9.42 -10.20 24.38
C LYS A 302 9.79 -8.75 24.02
N TRP A 303 9.61 -7.83 24.97
CA TRP A 303 9.86 -6.38 24.78
C TRP A 303 11.28 -6.00 24.36
N GLY A 304 12.30 -6.78 24.76
CA GLY A 304 13.67 -6.59 24.28
C GLY A 304 13.79 -6.75 22.76
N ARG A 305 13.09 -7.74 22.18
CA ARG A 305 13.06 -7.97 20.73
C ARG A 305 12.20 -6.95 20.01
N ILE A 306 11.11 -6.47 20.63
CA ILE A 306 10.29 -5.38 20.09
C ILE A 306 11.14 -4.12 19.89
N ARG A 307 11.96 -3.75 20.89
CA ARG A 307 12.87 -2.60 20.80
C ARG A 307 13.93 -2.78 19.72
N ALA A 308 14.49 -3.99 19.59
CA ALA A 308 15.45 -4.30 18.53
C ALA A 308 14.82 -4.21 17.13
N ALA A 309 13.62 -4.77 16.94
CA ALA A 309 12.89 -4.69 15.68
C ALA A 309 12.51 -3.25 15.33
N LEU A 310 12.03 -2.47 16.31
CA LEU A 310 11.75 -1.04 16.17
C LEU A 310 13.01 -0.27 15.74
N LYS A 311 14.16 -0.51 16.38
CA LYS A 311 15.43 0.14 16.00
C LYS A 311 15.78 -0.11 14.54
N HIS A 312 15.70 -1.36 14.07
CA HIS A 312 16.01 -1.68 12.68
C HIS A 312 14.99 -1.08 11.70
N ALA A 313 13.71 -1.05 12.07
CA ALA A 313 12.68 -0.41 11.26
C ALA A 313 12.86 1.11 11.16
N LEU A 314 13.22 1.78 12.25
CA LEU A 314 13.54 3.20 12.25
C LEU A 314 14.79 3.50 11.42
N MET A 315 15.82 2.65 11.49
CA MET A 315 17.01 2.79 10.63
C MET A 315 16.66 2.66 9.15
N ALA A 316 15.81 1.69 8.78
CA ALA A 316 15.37 1.51 7.40
C ALA A 316 14.48 2.68 6.94
N ALA A 317 13.54 3.14 7.78
CA ALA A 317 12.72 4.31 7.49
C ALA A 317 13.58 5.56 7.27
N ALA A 318 14.56 5.81 8.16
CA ALA A 318 15.48 6.94 8.03
C ALA A 318 16.34 6.84 6.76
N PHE A 319 16.82 5.64 6.40
CA PHE A 319 17.55 5.41 5.17
C PHE A 319 16.72 5.78 3.93
N PHE A 320 15.50 5.24 3.79
CA PHE A 320 14.64 5.57 2.66
C PHE A 320 14.24 7.06 2.64
N SER A 321 13.97 7.63 3.82
CA SER A 321 13.67 9.06 3.96
C SER A 321 14.82 9.93 3.45
N ALA A 322 16.05 9.62 3.85
CA ALA A 322 17.24 10.35 3.43
C ALA A 322 17.50 10.19 1.92
N VAL A 323 17.41 8.96 1.39
CA VAL A 323 17.61 8.69 -0.04
C VAL A 323 16.63 9.48 -0.90
N TRP A 324 15.33 9.38 -0.63
CA TRP A 324 14.32 10.04 -1.45
C TRP A 324 14.35 11.56 -1.32
N THR A 325 14.57 12.08 -0.11
CA THR A 325 14.73 13.52 0.09
C THR A 325 15.95 14.04 -0.66
N LEU A 326 17.10 13.36 -0.56
CA LEU A 326 18.33 13.76 -1.25
C LEU A 326 18.16 13.75 -2.77
N LEU A 327 17.55 12.69 -3.32
CA LEU A 327 17.31 12.58 -4.77
C LEU A 327 16.45 13.74 -5.29
N VAL A 328 15.38 14.09 -4.57
CA VAL A 328 14.45 15.16 -4.97
C VAL A 328 15.10 16.54 -4.87
N PHE A 329 15.99 16.74 -3.90
CA PHE A 329 16.72 18.00 -3.74
C PHE A 329 17.82 18.20 -4.78
N LEU A 330 18.58 17.14 -5.07
CA LEU A 330 19.69 17.18 -6.02
C LEU A 330 19.24 17.17 -7.48
N PHE A 331 18.20 16.39 -7.81
CA PHE A 331 17.78 16.14 -9.19
C PHE A 331 16.29 16.40 -9.46
N PRO A 332 15.71 17.57 -9.07
CA PRO A 332 14.28 17.81 -9.25
C PRO A 332 13.86 17.81 -10.73
N ASN A 333 14.68 18.42 -11.60
CA ASN A 333 14.42 18.40 -13.05
C ASN A 333 14.66 17.03 -13.69
N GLY A 334 15.42 16.15 -13.03
CA GLY A 334 15.57 14.76 -13.44
C GLY A 334 14.24 14.03 -13.36
N PHE A 335 13.54 14.13 -12.24
CA PHE A 335 12.20 13.57 -12.08
C PHE A 335 11.22 14.11 -13.13
N ILE A 336 11.19 15.42 -13.35
CA ILE A 336 10.32 16.02 -14.35
C ILE A 336 10.56 15.41 -15.74
N ARG A 337 11.83 15.31 -16.17
CA ARG A 337 12.21 14.78 -17.47
C ARG A 337 12.00 13.27 -17.62
N ILE A 338 12.00 12.52 -16.51
CA ILE A 338 11.66 11.09 -16.52
C ILE A 338 10.17 10.90 -16.84
N PHE A 339 9.30 11.73 -16.26
CA PHE A 339 7.86 11.51 -16.32
C PHE A 339 7.15 12.29 -17.44
N MET A 340 7.74 13.36 -17.98
CA MET A 340 7.16 14.10 -19.09
C MET A 340 8.21 14.93 -19.86
N SER A 341 7.83 15.37 -21.07
CA SER A 341 8.58 16.37 -21.84
C SER A 341 8.18 17.78 -21.38
N PRO A 342 9.03 18.52 -20.64
CA PRO A 342 8.61 19.74 -19.97
C PRO A 342 8.76 20.99 -20.84
N THR A 343 7.86 21.94 -20.66
CA THR A 343 8.01 23.31 -21.18
C THR A 343 9.03 24.11 -20.35
N GLY A 344 9.48 25.25 -20.87
CA GLY A 344 10.38 26.16 -20.13
C GLY A 344 9.80 26.63 -18.80
N ASP A 345 8.48 26.87 -18.74
CA ASP A 345 7.79 27.30 -17.52
C ASP A 345 7.74 26.21 -16.46
N ILE A 346 7.45 24.96 -16.85
CA ILE A 346 7.50 23.81 -15.94
C ILE A 346 8.91 23.67 -15.34
N LEU A 347 9.96 23.71 -16.18
CA LEU A 347 11.35 23.60 -15.70
C LEU A 347 11.76 24.73 -14.73
N ARG A 348 11.10 25.88 -14.82
CA ARG A 348 11.33 27.03 -13.94
C ARG A 348 10.65 26.86 -12.58
N ILE A 349 9.40 26.36 -12.54
CA ILE A 349 8.64 26.22 -11.29
C ILE A 349 8.91 24.91 -10.56
N ALA A 350 9.24 23.83 -11.28
CA ALA A 350 9.32 22.49 -10.71
C ALA A 350 10.37 22.34 -9.59
N PRO A 351 11.61 22.87 -9.69
CA PRO A 351 12.60 22.71 -8.64
C PRO A 351 12.15 23.23 -7.27
N ALA A 352 11.48 24.37 -7.23
CA ALA A 352 10.98 24.94 -5.99
C ALA A 352 9.86 24.07 -5.40
N ILE A 353 8.89 23.67 -6.23
CA ILE A 353 7.74 22.87 -5.81
C ILE A 353 8.18 21.49 -5.30
N LEU A 354 9.02 20.78 -6.06
CA LEU A 354 9.54 19.46 -5.67
C LEU A 354 10.35 19.51 -4.37
N ARG A 355 11.18 20.54 -4.17
CA ARG A 355 11.98 20.66 -2.94
C ARG A 355 11.12 20.95 -1.72
N ILE A 356 10.14 21.85 -1.83
CA ILE A 356 9.22 22.16 -0.74
C ILE A 356 8.42 20.92 -0.35
N TYR A 357 7.75 20.28 -1.32
CA TYR A 357 6.99 19.07 -1.04
C TYR A 357 7.90 17.93 -0.56
N GLY A 358 9.09 17.82 -1.14
CA GLY A 358 10.08 16.78 -0.84
C GLY A 358 10.57 16.78 0.61
N VAL A 359 10.44 17.89 1.35
CA VAL A 359 10.67 17.91 2.81
C VAL A 359 9.77 16.90 3.54
N SER A 360 8.56 16.66 3.03
CA SER A 360 7.64 15.66 3.60
C SER A 360 8.20 14.23 3.55
N PHE A 361 9.08 13.92 2.58
CA PHE A 361 9.70 12.61 2.43
C PHE A 361 10.65 12.25 3.57
N LEU A 362 11.09 13.24 4.36
CA LEU A 362 11.92 13.01 5.53
C LEU A 362 11.17 12.25 6.65
N LEU A 363 9.85 12.47 6.76
CA LEU A 363 9.03 11.97 7.87
C LEU A 363 7.91 11.02 7.42
N LEU A 364 7.57 11.03 6.13
CA LEU A 364 6.54 10.16 5.55
C LEU A 364 6.80 8.67 5.85
N PRO A 365 8.01 8.11 5.65
CA PRO A 365 8.24 6.69 5.94
C PRO A 365 8.06 6.32 7.41
N LEU A 366 8.44 7.22 8.33
CA LEU A 366 8.22 7.05 9.77
C LEU A 366 6.72 6.98 10.09
N ASN A 367 5.94 7.93 9.57
CA ASN A 367 4.51 8.03 9.88
C ASN A 367 3.74 6.82 9.34
N ILE A 368 4.03 6.36 8.12
CA ILE A 368 3.41 5.15 7.57
C ILE A 368 3.81 3.91 8.37
N PHE A 369 5.11 3.73 8.64
CA PHE A 369 5.61 2.61 9.46
C PHE A 369 4.92 2.56 10.83
N SER A 370 4.70 3.70 11.47
CA SER A 370 4.10 3.77 12.81
C SER A 370 2.71 3.14 12.88
N THR A 371 1.94 3.18 11.79
CA THR A 371 0.62 2.55 11.70
C THR A 371 0.75 1.03 11.88
N TYR A 372 1.68 0.40 11.16
CA TYR A 372 2.00 -1.03 11.32
C TYR A 372 2.54 -1.34 12.70
N TYR A 373 3.34 -0.44 13.28
CA TYR A 373 3.88 -0.59 14.63
C TYR A 373 2.75 -0.65 15.67
N PHE A 374 1.83 0.32 15.67
CA PHE A 374 0.73 0.37 16.62
C PHE A 374 -0.28 -0.76 16.42
N GLN A 375 -0.55 -1.18 15.18
CA GLN A 375 -1.33 -2.39 14.89
C GLN A 375 -0.67 -3.62 15.53
N SER A 376 0.64 -3.79 15.33
CA SER A 376 1.40 -4.94 15.86
C SER A 376 1.41 -5.02 17.39
N LEU A 377 1.28 -3.87 18.07
CA LEU A 377 1.15 -3.78 19.53
C LEU A 377 -0.29 -3.82 20.05
N MET A 378 -1.27 -4.17 19.21
CA MET A 378 -2.69 -4.21 19.55
C MET A 378 -3.22 -2.86 20.05
N LYS A 379 -2.75 -1.76 19.45
CA LYS A 379 -3.26 -0.40 19.67
C LYS A 379 -3.95 0.14 18.41
N PRO A 380 -5.07 -0.48 17.96
CA PRO A 380 -5.75 -0.08 16.73
C PRO A 380 -6.28 1.36 16.79
N ARG A 381 -6.65 1.87 17.98
CA ARG A 381 -7.05 3.28 18.15
C ARG A 381 -5.91 4.24 17.83
N ALA A 382 -4.70 3.97 18.32
CA ALA A 382 -3.54 4.82 18.05
C ALA A 382 -3.17 4.80 16.55
N SER A 383 -3.13 3.60 15.97
CA SER A 383 -2.95 3.40 14.53
C SER A 383 -3.99 4.18 13.71
N PHE A 384 -5.26 4.07 14.06
CA PHE A 384 -6.35 4.74 13.36
C PHE A 384 -6.28 6.26 13.49
N SER A 385 -6.03 6.78 14.69
CA SER A 385 -5.87 8.22 14.92
C SER A 385 -4.73 8.79 14.07
N VAL A 386 -3.60 8.09 13.95
CA VAL A 386 -2.48 8.52 13.11
C VAL A 386 -2.87 8.52 11.62
N SER A 387 -3.48 7.44 11.13
CA SER A 387 -3.93 7.35 9.73
C SER A 387 -4.95 8.42 9.37
N VAL A 388 -5.91 8.71 10.25
CA VAL A 388 -6.96 9.72 10.01
C VAL A 388 -6.44 11.13 10.12
N LEU A 389 -5.63 11.41 11.15
CA LEU A 389 -5.01 12.72 11.32
C LEU A 389 -4.18 13.06 10.08
N ARG A 390 -3.26 12.19 9.70
CA ARG A 390 -2.39 12.38 8.53
C ARG A 390 -3.18 12.35 7.21
N GLY A 391 -4.05 11.38 7.04
CA GLY A 391 -4.67 11.06 5.76
C GLY A 391 -5.83 11.96 5.37
N LEU A 392 -6.49 12.61 6.32
CA LEU A 392 -7.68 13.41 6.02
C LEU A 392 -7.79 14.68 6.85
N VAL A 393 -7.74 14.57 8.18
CA VAL A 393 -8.10 15.70 9.06
C VAL A 393 -7.08 16.82 8.97
N LEU A 394 -5.81 16.54 9.24
CA LEU A 394 -4.75 17.54 9.24
C LEU A 394 -4.40 17.97 7.81
N SER A 395 -4.14 17.00 6.93
CA SER A 395 -3.80 17.31 5.54
C SER A 395 -4.93 18.03 4.81
N GLY A 396 -6.18 17.58 4.94
CA GLY A 396 -7.32 18.25 4.34
C GLY A 396 -7.47 19.67 4.86
N ALA A 397 -7.40 19.87 6.18
CA ALA A 397 -7.45 21.20 6.77
C ALA A 397 -6.34 22.12 6.24
N LEU A 398 -5.09 21.64 6.19
CA LEU A 398 -3.94 22.43 5.72
C LEU A 398 -3.99 22.73 4.22
N ILE A 399 -4.49 21.80 3.40
CA ILE A 399 -4.65 22.00 1.95
C ILE A 399 -5.61 23.16 1.65
N TYR A 400 -6.65 23.36 2.46
CA TYR A 400 -7.58 24.49 2.30
C TYR A 400 -7.13 25.75 3.06
N ALA A 401 -6.61 25.60 4.27
CA ALA A 401 -6.27 26.73 5.14
C ALA A 401 -5.02 27.47 4.68
N LEU A 402 -3.94 26.77 4.29
CA LEU A 402 -2.69 27.44 3.91
C LEU A 402 -2.86 28.35 2.68
N PRO A 403 -3.50 27.91 1.58
CA PRO A 403 -3.72 28.78 0.43
C PRO A 403 -4.60 29.99 0.74
N ALA A 404 -5.61 29.82 1.61
CA ALA A 404 -6.50 30.89 2.00
C ALA A 404 -5.82 31.96 2.87
N LEU A 405 -4.83 31.57 3.69
CA LEU A 405 -4.15 32.47 4.63
C LEU A 405 -2.88 33.12 4.06
N LEU A 406 -2.10 32.37 3.26
CA LEU A 406 -0.75 32.75 2.83
C LEU A 406 -0.62 32.82 1.30
N GLY A 407 -1.72 32.63 0.57
CA GLY A 407 -1.77 32.65 -0.89
C GLY A 407 -1.53 31.28 -1.55
N PRO A 408 -1.83 31.15 -2.86
CA PRO A 408 -1.93 29.85 -3.53
C PRO A 408 -0.70 28.93 -3.42
N GLY A 409 0.51 29.52 -3.44
CA GLY A 409 1.77 28.77 -3.34
C GLY A 409 1.98 28.10 -1.98
N ALA A 410 1.24 28.49 -0.95
CA ALA A 410 1.36 27.88 0.39
C ALA A 410 0.84 26.44 0.43
N VAL A 411 0.09 25.98 -0.59
CA VAL A 411 -0.42 24.61 -0.69
C VAL A 411 0.70 23.56 -0.60
N TRP A 412 1.90 23.88 -1.10
CA TRP A 412 3.04 22.95 -1.12
C TRP A 412 3.59 22.64 0.28
N PHE A 413 3.32 23.51 1.27
CA PHE A 413 3.71 23.29 2.66
C PHE A 413 2.73 22.38 3.42
N ALA A 414 1.55 22.08 2.86
CA ALA A 414 0.55 21.27 3.55
C ALA A 414 1.11 19.89 3.96
N MET A 415 1.76 19.17 3.04
CA MET A 415 2.32 17.85 3.36
C MET A 415 3.53 17.90 4.30
N PRO A 416 4.54 18.78 4.11
CA PRO A 416 5.62 18.94 5.09
C PRO A 416 5.13 19.21 6.51
N VAL A 417 4.15 20.11 6.66
CA VAL A 417 3.57 20.44 7.98
C VAL A 417 2.75 19.26 8.53
N THR A 418 1.94 18.60 7.71
CA THR A 418 1.22 17.37 8.12
C THR A 418 2.19 16.34 8.66
N GLU A 419 3.24 16.01 7.89
CA GLU A 419 4.16 14.93 8.26
C GLU A 419 4.95 15.30 9.52
N ALA A 420 5.31 16.58 9.71
CA ALA A 420 5.96 17.08 10.93
C ALA A 420 5.08 16.93 12.17
N VAL A 421 3.85 17.43 12.14
CA VAL A 421 2.92 17.37 13.27
C VAL A 421 2.54 15.92 13.58
N THR A 422 2.30 15.11 12.54
CA THR A 422 2.02 13.68 12.69
C THR A 422 3.21 12.96 13.34
N ALA A 423 4.44 13.26 12.91
CA ALA A 423 5.65 12.65 13.46
C ALA A 423 5.83 12.95 14.95
N VAL A 424 5.50 14.15 15.41
CA VAL A 424 5.50 14.48 16.84
C VAL A 424 4.52 13.58 17.60
N GLY A 425 3.28 13.45 17.12
CA GLY A 425 2.28 12.56 17.71
C GLY A 425 2.73 11.09 17.73
N VAL A 426 3.31 10.62 16.61
CA VAL A 426 3.87 9.27 16.47
C VAL A 426 5.00 9.02 17.46
N CYS A 427 5.94 9.96 17.62
CA CYS A 427 7.05 9.85 18.57
C CYS A 427 6.53 9.75 20.01
N VAL A 428 5.58 10.60 20.40
CA VAL A 428 4.97 10.56 21.74
C VAL A 428 4.28 9.22 22.00
N LEU A 429 3.46 8.74 21.05
CA LEU A 429 2.75 7.47 21.18
C LEU A 429 3.72 6.28 21.19
N THR A 430 4.77 6.31 20.36
CA THR A 430 5.81 5.27 20.33
C THR A 430 6.51 5.19 21.67
N VAL A 431 6.96 6.32 22.24
CA VAL A 431 7.58 6.34 23.57
C VAL A 431 6.61 5.81 24.62
N ARG A 432 5.34 6.25 24.61
CA ARG A 432 4.32 5.81 25.57
C ARG A 432 4.06 4.30 25.53
N TYR A 433 3.97 3.70 24.34
CA TYR A 433 3.66 2.28 24.18
C TYR A 433 4.88 1.35 24.20
N THR A 434 6.10 1.89 24.07
CA THR A 434 7.34 1.11 24.17
C THR A 434 7.97 1.17 25.57
N ARG A 435 7.39 1.95 26.50
CA ARG A 435 7.81 1.95 27.91
C ARG A 435 7.61 0.55 28.50
N PRO A 436 8.58 0.02 29.27
CA PRO A 436 8.40 -1.26 29.94
C PRO A 436 7.18 -1.17 30.86
N ALA A 437 6.24 -2.10 30.72
CA ALA A 437 5.33 -2.38 31.82
C ALA A 437 6.20 -2.75 33.04
N PRO A 438 5.82 -2.35 34.27
CA PRO A 438 6.49 -2.86 35.47
C PRO A 438 6.52 -4.37 35.36
N GLN A 439 7.72 -4.95 35.44
CA GLN A 439 7.83 -6.39 35.57
C GLN A 439 7.06 -6.74 36.84
N THR A 440 5.96 -7.49 36.71
CA THR A 440 5.42 -8.20 37.86
C THR A 440 6.55 -9.09 38.35
N PRO A 441 7.02 -8.92 39.60
CA PRO A 441 8.02 -9.82 40.16
C PRO A 441 7.49 -11.25 40.08
N GLU A 442 8.42 -12.17 39.81
CA GLU A 442 8.19 -13.58 39.46
C GLU A 442 7.25 -14.35 40.38
#